data_AF-K1T9W0-F1
#
_entry.id   AF-K1T9W0-F1
#
_cell.length_a   1.000
_cell.length_b   1.000
_cell.length_c   1.000
_cell.angle_alpha   90.00
_cell.angle_beta   90.00
_cell.angle_gamma   90.00
#
_symmetry.space_group_name_H-M   'P 1'
#
loop_
_entity.id
_entity.type
_entity.pdbx_description
1 polymer ?
#
loop_
_entity_poly.entity_id
_entity_poly.type
_entity_poly.pdbx_seq_one_letter_code
_entity_poly.pdbx_strand_id
1 'polypeptide(L)'
;ERKYGGRSFAYIGKCLHCSDNECTRNCGTPCRHPEKVRPSLEAFGFDIAKTLSELFNIELLWGKDGKLPEYLVLVSGFFHNEYELCNIAY
;
A
#
# COMPACT_ATOMS: atom_id res chain seq x y z
N GLU A 1 0.40 -9.31 -9.69
CA GLU A 1 0.92 -8.34 -10.68
C GLU A 1 1.20 -8.96 -12.04
N ARG A 2 2.24 -9.80 -12.19
CA ARG A 2 2.71 -10.29 -13.51
C ARG A 2 1.63 -10.92 -14.39
N LYS A 3 0.72 -11.69 -13.81
CA LYS A 3 -0.39 -12.34 -14.54
C LYS A 3 -1.34 -11.33 -15.22
N TYR A 4 -1.52 -10.14 -14.65
CA TYR A 4 -2.53 -9.16 -15.07
C TYR A 4 -1.89 -7.86 -15.58
N GLY A 5 -0.64 -7.91 -16.08
CA GLY A 5 0.07 -6.71 -16.54
C GLY A 5 0.20 -5.61 -15.46
N GLY A 6 0.22 -6.01 -14.19
CA GLY A 6 0.24 -5.09 -13.06
C GLY A 6 1.49 -4.21 -13.06
N ARG A 7 1.30 -2.90 -13.01
CA ARG A 7 2.38 -1.90 -12.95
C ARG A 7 2.99 -1.79 -11.55
N SER A 8 2.18 -1.97 -10.52
CA SER A 8 2.65 -1.97 -9.14
C SER A 8 1.62 -2.60 -8.19
N PHE A 9 2.10 -3.27 -7.15
CA PHE A 9 1.34 -3.66 -5.97
C PHE A 9 1.88 -2.88 -4.78
N ALA A 10 0.95 -2.23 -4.09
CA ALA A 10 1.24 -1.47 -2.90
C ALA A 10 0.84 -2.27 -1.67
N TYR A 11 1.79 -2.45 -0.75
CA TYR A 11 1.62 -3.25 0.46
C TYR A 11 2.08 -2.47 1.68
N ILE A 12 1.44 -2.71 2.81
CA ILE A 12 1.76 -2.03 4.06
C ILE A 12 3.04 -2.59 4.70
N GLY A 13 3.70 -1.76 5.51
CA GLY A 13 4.83 -2.16 6.33
C GLY A 13 6.18 -1.79 5.75
N LYS A 14 7.24 -2.15 6.49
CA LYS A 14 8.62 -1.80 6.14
C LYS A 14 9.14 -2.72 5.02
N CYS A 15 9.76 -2.12 4.00
CA CYS A 15 10.51 -2.87 2.99
C CYS A 15 11.69 -3.64 3.62
N LEU A 16 11.83 -4.91 3.29
CA LEU A 16 12.84 -5.81 3.87
C LEU A 16 14.03 -6.07 2.93
N HIS A 17 14.07 -5.43 1.76
CA HIS A 17 15.02 -5.81 0.70
C HIS A 17 16.38 -5.15 0.78
N CYS A 18 16.51 -4.02 1.47
CA CYS A 18 17.80 -3.35 1.66
C CYS A 18 18.61 -3.94 2.83
N SER A 19 18.04 -4.88 3.60
CA SER A 19 18.63 -5.40 4.85
C SER A 19 19.05 -4.24 5.77
N ASP A 20 20.27 -4.26 6.29
CA ASP A 20 20.84 -3.19 7.14
C ASP A 20 21.45 -2.04 6.33
N ASN A 21 21.45 -2.11 4.99
CA ASN A 21 21.98 -1.03 4.16
C ASN A 21 20.98 0.15 4.10
N GLU A 22 21.52 1.36 4.03
CA GLU A 22 20.71 2.57 3.87
C GLU A 22 19.89 2.54 2.56
N CYS A 23 18.60 2.86 2.65
CA CYS A 23 17.69 2.84 1.50
C CYS A 23 17.93 4.04 0.57
N THR A 24 18.30 3.80 -0.70
CA THR A 24 18.52 4.85 -1.71
C THR A 24 17.32 5.74 -1.97
N ARG A 25 16.10 5.23 -1.77
CA ARG A 25 14.88 6.02 -1.93
C ARG A 25 14.81 7.21 -0.97
N ASN A 26 15.40 7.08 0.22
CA ASN A 26 15.46 8.18 1.19
C ASN A 26 16.33 9.34 0.68
N CYS A 27 17.30 9.03 -0.19
CA CYS A 27 18.15 10.01 -0.85
C CYS A 27 17.57 10.52 -2.18
N GLY A 28 16.30 10.23 -2.48
CA GLY A 28 15.66 10.61 -3.74
C GLY A 28 16.15 9.84 -4.97
N THR A 29 16.87 8.73 -4.78
CA THR A 29 17.40 7.91 -5.88
C THR A 29 16.60 6.62 -6.07
N PRO A 30 16.64 6.01 -7.28
CA PRO A 30 15.88 4.78 -7.55
C PRO A 30 16.20 3.62 -6.58
N CYS A 31 15.23 2.74 -6.40
CA CYS A 31 15.40 1.55 -5.56
C CYS A 31 16.43 0.59 -6.18
N ARG A 32 17.30 0.01 -5.35
CA ARG A 32 18.24 -1.05 -5.76
C ARG A 32 17.57 -2.38 -6.13
N HIS A 33 16.29 -2.55 -5.74
CA HIS A 33 15.52 -3.77 -5.96
C HIS A 33 14.16 -3.46 -6.62
N PRO A 34 14.17 -2.91 -7.85
CA PRO A 34 12.94 -2.44 -8.50
C PRO A 34 11.89 -3.56 -8.68
N GLU A 35 12.33 -4.79 -8.92
CA GLU A 35 11.44 -5.94 -9.09
C GLU A 35 10.79 -6.43 -7.78
N LYS A 36 11.40 -6.11 -6.63
CA LYS A 36 10.99 -6.61 -5.32
C LYS A 36 10.24 -5.57 -4.50
N VAL A 37 10.58 -4.29 -4.65
CA VAL A 37 9.98 -3.22 -3.87
C VAL A 37 8.45 -3.20 -4.07
N ARG A 38 7.71 -3.14 -2.96
CA ARG A 38 6.26 -2.94 -2.91
C ARG A 38 6.00 -1.76 -1.97
N PRO A 39 6.01 -0.52 -2.48
CA PRO A 39 5.85 0.67 -1.64
C PRO A 39 4.46 0.67 -0.99
N SER A 40 4.30 1.35 0.15
CA SER A 40 2.98 1.57 0.71
C SER A 40 2.17 2.53 -0.17
N LEU A 41 0.86 2.58 0.01
CA LEU A 41 -0.01 3.49 -0.74
C LEU A 41 0.32 4.97 -0.42
N GLU A 42 0.69 5.27 0.81
CA GLU A 42 1.13 6.59 1.27
C GLU A 42 2.40 7.06 0.53
N ALA A 43 3.28 6.13 0.16
CA ALA A 43 4.48 6.45 -0.64
C ALA A 43 4.13 6.92 -2.06
N PHE A 44 2.90 6.71 -2.51
CA PHE A 44 2.34 7.26 -3.76
C PHE A 44 1.46 8.50 -3.52
N GLY A 45 1.33 8.97 -2.28
CA GLY A 45 0.56 10.16 -1.91
C GLY A 45 -0.90 9.90 -1.52
N PHE A 46 -1.30 8.64 -1.31
CA PHE A 46 -2.64 8.34 -0.82
C PHE A 46 -2.80 8.75 0.64
N ASP A 47 -3.92 9.38 0.94
CA ASP A 47 -4.43 9.51 2.31
C ASP A 47 -5.30 8.29 2.60
N ILE A 48 -4.81 7.39 3.44
CA ILE A 48 -5.49 6.11 3.72
C ILE A 48 -6.78 6.32 4.50
N ALA A 49 -6.78 7.23 5.48
CA ALA A 49 -7.97 7.51 6.28
C ALA A 49 -9.09 8.07 5.39
N LYS A 50 -8.74 9.04 4.53
CA LYS A 50 -9.67 9.63 3.58
C LYS A 50 -10.13 8.63 2.52
N THR A 51 -9.22 7.79 2.01
CA THR A 51 -9.55 6.74 1.04
C THR A 51 -10.57 5.76 1.63
N LEU A 52 -10.35 5.30 2.87
CA LEU A 52 -11.27 4.39 3.56
C LEU A 52 -12.62 5.03 3.81
N SER A 53 -12.66 6.28 4.28
CA SER A 53 -13.92 6.95 4.60
C SER A 53 -14.72 7.29 3.35
N GLU A 54 -14.10 7.84 2.31
CA GLU A 54 -14.79 8.31 1.11
C GLU A 54 -15.20 7.19 0.15
N LEU A 55 -14.37 6.14 0.01
CA LEU A 55 -14.63 5.09 -0.99
C LEU A 55 -15.29 3.84 -0.39
N PHE A 56 -15.01 3.54 0.87
CA PHE A 56 -15.45 2.29 1.51
C PHE A 56 -16.38 2.52 2.70
N ASN A 57 -16.61 3.78 3.10
CA ASN A 57 -17.38 4.13 4.28
C ASN A 57 -16.86 3.43 5.56
N ILE A 58 -15.54 3.30 5.67
CA ILE A 58 -14.83 2.72 6.82
C ILE A 58 -14.02 3.83 7.48
N GLU A 59 -14.17 3.99 8.80
CA GLU A 59 -13.34 4.92 9.57
C GLU A 59 -12.00 4.25 9.93
N LEU A 60 -10.89 4.98 9.83
CA LEU A 60 -9.60 4.46 10.30
C LEU A 60 -9.46 4.71 11.81
N LEU A 61 -9.49 3.65 12.60
CA LEU A 61 -9.33 3.72 14.05
C LEU A 61 -7.89 3.47 14.49
N TRP A 62 -7.41 4.28 15.44
CA TRP A 62 -6.10 4.12 16.06
C TRP A 62 -6.22 3.49 17.45
N GLY A 63 -5.26 2.63 17.80
CA GLY A 63 -5.11 2.17 19.18
C GLY A 63 -4.82 3.35 20.11
N LYS A 64 -5.50 3.40 21.26
CA LYS A 64 -5.40 4.49 22.24
C LYS A 64 -5.38 3.91 23.65
N ASP A 65 -4.62 4.53 24.55
CA ASP A 65 -4.56 4.18 25.98
C ASP A 65 -4.22 2.69 26.22
N GLY A 66 -3.29 2.14 25.42
CA GLY A 66 -2.86 0.75 25.50
C GLY A 66 -3.89 -0.27 25.00
N LYS A 67 -5.00 0.17 24.41
CA LYS A 67 -6.05 -0.68 23.85
C LYS A 67 -5.98 -0.73 22.34
N LEU A 68 -6.31 -1.90 21.79
CA LEU A 68 -6.52 -2.07 20.35
C LEU A 68 -7.79 -1.32 19.91
N PRO A 69 -7.85 -0.85 18.66
CA PRO A 69 -9.09 -0.35 18.08
C PRO A 69 -10.13 -1.48 17.99
N GLU A 70 -11.39 -1.11 17.79
CA GLU A 70 -12.49 -2.06 17.64
C GLU A 70 -12.27 -3.04 16.48
N TYR A 71 -11.61 -2.59 15.42
CA TYR A 71 -11.24 -3.41 14.27
C TYR A 71 -9.89 -2.98 13.69
N LEU A 72 -9.27 -3.92 12.97
CA LEU A 72 -8.05 -3.70 12.21
C LEU A 72 -8.39 -3.70 10.72
N VAL A 73 -7.82 -2.76 9.97
CA VAL A 73 -8.00 -2.65 8.52
C VAL A 73 -6.65 -2.81 7.85
N LEU A 74 -6.60 -3.68 6.83
CA LEU A 74 -5.45 -3.82 5.94
C LEU A 74 -5.80 -3.24 4.58
N VAL A 75 -5.08 -2.20 4.17
CA VAL A 75 -5.28 -1.55 2.85
C VAL A 75 -4.11 -1.92 1.94
N SER A 76 -4.41 -2.32 0.72
CA SER A 76 -3.42 -2.65 -0.32
C SER A 76 -3.94 -2.19 -1.67
N GLY A 77 -3.03 -1.88 -2.58
CA GLY A 77 -3.36 -1.40 -3.92
C GLY A 77 -2.80 -2.32 -4.99
N PHE A 78 -3.56 -2.52 -6.06
CA PHE A 78 -3.08 -3.21 -7.25
C PHE A 78 -3.32 -2.34 -8.49
N PHE A 79 -2.25 -1.74 -9.01
CA PHE A 79 -2.31 -0.85 -10.17
C PHE A 79 -2.11 -1.65 -11.46
N HIS A 80 -3.12 -1.69 -12.32
CA HIS A 80 -3.09 -2.31 -13.64
C HIS A 80 -3.84 -1.44 -14.65
N ASN A 81 -3.66 -1.70 -15.95
CA ASN A 81 -4.44 -1.05 -17.02
C ASN A 81 -5.39 -2.03 -17.73
N GLU A 82 -5.58 -3.22 -17.15
CA GLU A 82 -6.66 -4.10 -17.57
C GLU A 82 -7.99 -3.38 -17.31
N TYR A 83 -8.76 -3.12 -18.38
CA TYR A 83 -10.04 -2.42 -18.33
C TYR A 83 -11.21 -3.33 -17.86
N GLU A 84 -10.97 -4.63 -17.66
CA GLU A 84 -12.03 -5.64 -17.45
C GLU A 84 -12.40 -5.96 -15.99
N LEU A 85 -11.90 -5.23 -14.99
CA LEU A 85 -12.11 -5.61 -13.57
C LEU A 85 -13.18 -4.83 -12.81
N CYS A 86 -14.10 -4.14 -13.51
CA CYS A 86 -15.29 -3.53 -12.87
C CYS A 86 -16.38 -4.55 -12.44
N ASN A 87 -16.11 -5.86 -12.49
CA ASN A 87 -17.05 -6.92 -12.09
C ASN A 87 -16.58 -7.76 -10.89
N ILE A 88 -15.56 -7.33 -10.13
CA ILE A 88 -15.34 -7.93 -8.80
C ILE A 88 -16.32 -7.26 -7.84
N ALA A 89 -17.51 -7.85 -7.77
CA ALA A 89 -18.53 -7.55 -6.77
C ALA A 89 -17.95 -7.74 -5.36
N TYR A 90 -18.23 -6.77 -4.49
CA TYR A 90 -18.23 -6.97 -3.04
C TYR A 90 -19.47 -7.76 -2.62
#